data_AF-A0A6V8KY59-F1
#
_entry.id   AF-A0A6V8KY59-F1
#
_cell.length_a   1.000
_cell.length_b   1.000
_cell.length_c   1.000
_cell.angle_alpha   90.00
_cell.angle_beta   90.00
_cell.angle_gamma   90.00
#
_symmetry.space_group_name_H-M   'P 1'
#
loop_
_entity.id
_entity.type
_entity.pdbx_description
1 polymer ?
#
loop_
_entity_poly.entity_id
_entity_poly.type
_entity_poly.pdbx_seq_one_letter_code
_entity_poly.pdbx_strand_id
1 'polypeptide(L)'
;MPESKCPRWFRDEIGWLGHARHTGMDRKQWMADYVGPYVKHVVESGKYPMFNRTIHEGRLSHMSPTRVSSTGSTTYSTASPPPSPTRRRGEPHSRRTANGLAPVDQARSATVITTDSSAPCARCAAATVTVHGALPWCPQCEWNLGRFEPARRVPEFGVRVVDRWTHQVAYRLARRQFADLSQRTLDRPMLSAARLVTVTASLLLLAAVVLLAAFGVWLVLYDFPRVTILFGIIALALAFTLRPRLGRLDPTIDVLSRQTAPTLFAVVDQVAAATGAPAPHIIAVDQSVSAYTTSVGIRRRRVLCLGLPLWAVLPPPQRIALLGHELGHFVNGDVRRGLLTQPAFTMLGTTADLIRPVNTATTGVGEILAALVQAIAARVLYLLHLLLVWTGQRDAQRAEYLADELAATAAGSTAVADLMDTLLATDVIDMVIRREARAGRGLNDWHTAVAQARTTSTAQAPLLRQLSIRDEVSLFASHPPTGLRTRMLTARPHREPAVTLTTSQTERIDAELTNQYQRLQRNLGLE
;
A
#
# COMPACT_ATOMS: atom_id res chain seq x y z
N MET A 1 -22.93 10.19 -11.74
CA MET A 1 -23.12 9.80 -10.33
C MET A 1 -22.97 8.27 -10.20
N PRO A 2 -22.32 7.77 -9.14
CA PRO A 2 -20.92 7.97 -8.82
C PRO A 2 -20.03 6.88 -9.45
N GLU A 3 -18.90 7.30 -10.00
CA GLU A 3 -17.81 6.43 -10.47
C GLU A 3 -17.30 5.57 -9.31
N SER A 4 -17.34 4.25 -9.47
CA SER A 4 -16.78 3.29 -8.54
C SER A 4 -15.25 3.42 -8.53
N LYS A 5 -14.75 4.18 -7.56
CA LYS A 5 -13.31 4.34 -7.27
C LYS A 5 -12.73 3.00 -6.81
N CYS A 6 -11.84 2.46 -7.63
CA CYS A 6 -10.99 1.32 -7.32
C CYS A 6 -10.07 1.65 -6.11
N PRO A 7 -9.75 0.71 -5.20
CA PRO A 7 -8.89 0.92 -4.02
C PRO A 7 -7.50 1.50 -4.36
N ARG A 8 -6.95 2.32 -3.45
CA ARG A 8 -5.74 3.14 -3.67
C ARG A 8 -4.47 2.32 -3.98
N TRP A 9 -4.33 1.11 -3.43
CA TRP A 9 -3.18 0.23 -3.72
C TRP A 9 -3.18 -0.33 -5.16
N PHE A 10 -4.31 -0.27 -5.88
CA PHE A 10 -4.40 -0.62 -7.31
C PHE A 10 -4.08 0.58 -8.23
N ARG A 11 -4.01 1.79 -7.66
CA ARG A 11 -3.97 3.04 -8.42
C ARG A 11 -2.54 3.56 -8.64
N ASP A 12 -1.63 3.24 -7.74
CA ASP A 12 -0.29 3.84 -7.72
C ASP A 12 0.62 3.30 -8.84
N GLU A 13 0.24 2.22 -9.52
CA GLU A 13 1.01 1.63 -10.63
C GLU A 13 0.35 1.82 -12.02
N ILE A 14 -0.92 2.25 -12.08
CA ILE A 14 -1.71 2.28 -13.34
C ILE A 14 -2.13 3.70 -13.76
N GLY A 15 -2.04 4.72 -12.88
CA GLY A 15 -2.57 6.05 -13.17
C GLY A 15 -2.02 6.73 -14.44
N TRP A 16 -0.69 6.71 -14.62
CA TRP A 16 -0.04 7.30 -15.81
C TRP A 16 -0.12 6.39 -17.03
N LEU A 17 0.16 5.09 -16.87
CA LEU A 17 0.13 4.10 -17.96
C LEU A 17 -1.28 3.89 -18.54
N GLY A 18 -2.32 4.12 -17.74
CA GLY A 18 -3.72 4.05 -18.17
C GLY A 18 -4.12 5.22 -19.04
N HIS A 19 -3.70 6.44 -18.71
CA HIS A 19 -4.06 7.63 -19.49
C HIS A 19 -3.24 7.74 -20.78
N ALA A 20 -1.94 7.42 -20.74
CA ALA A 20 -1.08 7.37 -21.92
C ALA A 20 -1.56 6.34 -22.97
N ARG A 21 -2.11 5.21 -22.52
CA ARG A 21 -2.74 4.20 -23.41
C ARG A 21 -4.06 4.65 -24.03
N HIS A 22 -4.76 5.61 -23.42
CA HIS A 22 -6.06 6.08 -23.89
C HIS A 22 -5.99 7.33 -24.78
N THR A 23 -4.95 8.15 -24.65
CA THR A 23 -4.87 9.44 -25.37
C THR A 23 -3.67 9.58 -26.31
N GLY A 24 -2.68 8.68 -26.24
CA GLY A 24 -1.46 8.75 -27.06
C GLY A 24 -0.55 9.95 -26.75
N MET A 25 -0.83 10.73 -25.70
CA MET A 25 -0.03 11.89 -25.30
C MET A 25 1.20 11.49 -24.49
N ASP A 26 2.33 12.13 -24.77
CA ASP A 26 3.52 12.07 -23.93
C ASP A 26 3.28 12.80 -22.58
N ARG A 27 4.04 12.42 -21.54
CA ARG A 27 3.98 12.98 -20.18
C ARG A 27 4.09 14.50 -20.17
N LYS A 28 4.89 15.09 -21.06
CA LYS A 28 5.01 16.56 -21.18
C LYS A 28 3.73 17.22 -21.70
N GLN A 29 3.08 16.63 -22.70
CA GLN A 29 1.80 17.12 -23.24
C GLN A 29 0.68 16.97 -22.20
N TRP A 30 0.61 15.84 -21.50
CA TRP A 30 -0.39 15.64 -20.45
C TRP A 30 -0.28 16.65 -19.29
N MET A 31 0.95 16.97 -18.87
CA MET A 31 1.19 18.00 -17.86
C MET A 31 0.80 19.40 -18.35
N ALA A 32 1.06 19.72 -19.62
CA ALA A 32 0.76 21.03 -20.20
C ALA A 32 -0.74 21.24 -20.45
N ASP A 33 -1.42 20.25 -21.04
CA ASP A 33 -2.76 20.41 -21.60
C ASP A 33 -3.88 20.04 -20.62
N TYR A 34 -3.61 19.14 -19.68
CA TYR A 34 -4.62 18.62 -18.76
C TYR A 34 -4.41 19.09 -17.31
N VAL A 35 -3.18 18.98 -16.82
CA VAL A 35 -2.84 19.37 -15.45
C VAL A 35 -2.61 20.89 -15.36
N GLY A 36 -1.99 21.51 -16.37
CA GLY A 36 -1.68 22.93 -16.43
C GLY A 36 -2.89 23.86 -16.21
N PRO A 37 -3.99 23.72 -16.97
CA PRO A 37 -5.18 24.56 -16.81
C PRO A 37 -5.89 24.33 -15.48
N TYR A 38 -5.93 23.09 -14.99
CA TYR A 38 -6.51 22.74 -13.70
C TYR A 38 -5.71 23.34 -12.54
N VAL A 39 -4.38 23.22 -12.56
CA VAL A 39 -3.48 23.81 -11.58
C VAL A 39 -3.56 25.34 -11.63
N LYS A 40 -3.62 25.94 -12.81
CA LYS A 40 -3.82 27.38 -12.98
C LYS A 40 -5.14 27.84 -12.34
N HIS A 41 -6.24 27.13 -12.59
CA HIS A 41 -7.54 27.42 -11.98
C HIS A 41 -7.51 27.25 -10.45
N VAL A 42 -6.84 26.22 -9.94
CA VAL A 42 -6.67 25.98 -8.50
C VAL A 42 -5.84 27.09 -7.85
N VAL A 43 -4.78 27.56 -8.53
CA VAL A 43 -3.94 28.68 -8.07
C VAL A 43 -4.71 30.01 -8.09
N GLU A 44 -5.38 30.33 -9.18
CA GLU A 44 -6.20 31.54 -9.34
C GLU A 44 -7.40 31.58 -8.38
N SER A 45 -7.94 30.41 -8.01
CA SER A 45 -9.05 30.32 -7.06
C SER A 45 -8.67 30.72 -5.62
N GLY A 46 -7.38 30.81 -5.28
CA GLY A 46 -6.90 31.13 -3.94
C GLY A 46 -7.29 30.11 -2.84
N LYS A 47 -7.99 29.02 -3.21
CA LYS A 47 -8.65 28.10 -2.30
C LYS A 47 -7.67 27.24 -1.48
N TYR A 48 -6.42 27.12 -1.93
CA TYR A 48 -5.39 26.29 -1.29
C TYR A 48 -4.05 27.07 -1.18
N PRO A 49 -3.92 27.94 -0.17
CA PRO A 49 -2.79 28.88 -0.08
C PRO A 49 -1.41 28.20 0.03
N MET A 50 -1.32 27.02 0.66
CA MET A 50 -0.07 26.25 0.74
C MET A 50 0.33 25.62 -0.60
N PHE A 51 -0.64 25.06 -1.35
CA PHE A 51 -0.39 24.55 -2.70
C PHE A 51 0.03 25.67 -3.64
N ASN A 52 -0.65 26.83 -3.56
CA ASN A 52 -0.32 28.01 -4.35
C ASN A 52 1.10 28.51 -4.03
N ARG A 53 1.45 28.58 -2.74
CA ARG A 53 2.78 28.96 -2.28
C ARG A 53 3.86 28.01 -2.79
N THR A 54 3.66 26.69 -2.69
CA THR A 54 4.60 25.69 -3.20
C THR A 54 4.77 25.77 -4.73
N ILE A 55 3.70 26.05 -5.47
CA ILE A 55 3.78 26.24 -6.93
C ILE A 55 4.50 27.55 -7.29
N HIS A 56 4.29 28.64 -6.52
CA HIS A 56 4.98 29.91 -6.72
C HIS A 56 6.47 29.83 -6.33
N GLU A 57 6.80 29.22 -5.20
CA GLU A 57 8.18 28.99 -4.74
C GLU A 57 8.93 28.00 -5.65
N GLY A 58 8.24 26.97 -6.15
CA GLY A 58 8.77 26.05 -7.15
C GLY A 58 9.07 26.72 -8.50
N ARG A 59 8.25 27.69 -8.93
CA ARG A 59 8.52 28.50 -10.14
C ARG A 59 9.74 29.42 -9.97
N LEU A 60 9.94 29.99 -8.78
CA LEU A 60 11.09 30.85 -8.48
C LEU A 60 12.41 30.06 -8.43
N SER A 61 12.35 28.77 -8.10
CA SER A 61 13.51 27.86 -8.05
C SER A 61 14.11 27.52 -9.42
N HIS A 62 13.38 27.81 -10.51
CA HIS A 62 13.78 27.53 -11.89
C HIS A 62 14.24 28.76 -12.68
N MET A 63 14.36 29.94 -12.06
CA MET A 63 14.96 31.12 -12.69
C MET A 63 16.46 31.19 -12.36
N SER A 64 17.31 31.16 -13.39
CA SER A 64 18.76 31.38 -13.27
C SER A 64 19.08 32.76 -12.66
N PRO A 65 20.15 32.89 -11.86
CA PRO A 65 20.45 34.14 -11.16
C PRO A 65 21.07 35.15 -12.12
N THR A 66 20.24 35.97 -12.75
CA THR A 66 20.72 37.24 -13.34
C THR A 66 19.62 38.28 -13.30
N ARG A 67 19.96 39.42 -12.66
CA ARG A 67 19.22 40.68 -12.54
C ARG A 67 17.99 40.69 -11.62
N VAL A 68 18.23 40.99 -10.34
CA VAL A 68 17.52 42.10 -9.69
C VAL A 68 18.56 42.96 -8.98
N SER A 69 18.85 44.09 -9.60
CA SER A 69 19.56 45.23 -9.04
C SER A 69 18.69 45.95 -8.01
N SER A 70 19.30 46.22 -6.85
CA SER A 70 19.12 47.40 -5.99
C SER A 70 17.72 48.00 -5.84
N THR A 71 17.16 47.94 -4.62
CA THR A 71 16.76 49.13 -3.83
C THR A 71 16.17 48.71 -2.48
N GLY A 72 16.57 49.41 -1.41
CA GLY A 72 15.73 49.58 -0.22
C GLY A 72 16.10 48.77 1.03
N SER A 73 17.21 49.15 1.66
CA SER A 73 17.44 48.95 3.09
C SER A 73 16.45 49.76 3.94
N THR A 74 15.79 49.16 4.94
CA THR A 74 15.58 49.82 6.25
C THR A 74 15.37 48.80 7.38
N THR A 75 16.27 48.88 8.36
CA THR A 75 16.19 48.35 9.73
C THR A 75 15.15 49.07 10.60
N TYR A 76 14.68 48.42 11.69
CA TYR A 76 14.31 48.91 13.05
C TYR A 76 13.24 47.94 13.63
N SER A 77 13.54 47.12 14.64
CA SER A 77 13.68 47.38 16.09
C SER A 77 12.35 47.56 16.86
N THR A 78 12.32 46.87 18.00
CA THR A 78 11.34 46.74 19.08
C THR A 78 10.69 48.02 19.62
N ALA A 79 9.38 47.99 19.94
CA ALA A 79 8.76 48.68 21.09
C ALA A 79 7.27 48.28 21.31
N SER A 80 6.87 48.20 22.59
CA SER A 80 5.55 47.86 23.16
C SER A 80 4.49 49.00 23.06
N PRO A 81 3.18 48.75 23.38
CA PRO A 81 2.03 49.59 22.99
C PRO A 81 1.56 50.55 24.10
N PRO A 82 0.70 51.55 23.78
CA PRO A 82 -0.59 51.75 24.50
C PRO A 82 -1.67 52.49 23.64
N PRO A 83 -2.77 53.06 24.20
CA PRO A 83 -3.99 52.41 24.69
C PRO A 83 -5.29 52.92 23.99
N SER A 84 -6.44 52.30 24.31
CA SER A 84 -7.80 52.61 23.81
C SER A 84 -8.45 53.84 24.47
N PRO A 85 -9.46 54.47 23.81
CA PRO A 85 -10.60 55.02 24.56
C PRO A 85 -12.01 54.84 23.91
N THR A 86 -12.95 54.39 24.76
CA THR A 86 -14.36 54.81 25.00
C THR A 86 -15.36 55.24 23.90
N ARG A 87 -16.39 54.39 23.72
CA ARG A 87 -17.88 54.57 23.64
C ARG A 87 -18.53 55.97 23.55
N ARG A 88 -19.43 56.19 22.55
CA ARG A 88 -20.81 56.77 22.70
C ARG A 88 -21.68 56.63 21.40
N ARG A 89 -22.99 56.81 21.58
CA ARG A 89 -24.19 56.34 20.81
C ARG A 89 -24.56 57.15 19.54
N GLY A 90 -25.33 56.50 18.64
CA GLY A 90 -26.27 57.15 17.71
C GLY A 90 -26.64 56.31 16.45
N GLU A 91 -27.89 55.82 16.37
CA GLU A 91 -28.58 55.29 15.16
C GLU A 91 -29.49 56.41 14.56
N PRO A 92 -30.16 56.31 13.37
CA PRO A 92 -30.40 55.14 12.48
C PRO A 92 -30.30 55.41 10.94
N HIS A 93 -30.60 54.34 10.16
CA HIS A 93 -31.05 54.27 8.74
C HIS A 93 -30.01 54.29 7.57
N SER A 94 -29.78 53.12 6.97
CA SER A 94 -30.38 52.69 5.68
C SER A 94 -29.50 51.72 4.85
N ARG A 95 -30.16 50.67 4.36
CA ARG A 95 -29.96 49.81 3.16
C ARG A 95 -28.54 49.51 2.60
N ARG A 96 -28.40 48.21 2.31
CA ARG A 96 -27.64 47.49 1.24
C ARG A 96 -26.30 46.82 1.60
N THR A 97 -26.38 45.48 1.67
CA THR A 97 -25.51 44.46 1.03
C THR A 97 -23.99 44.62 1.11
N ALA A 98 -23.32 43.76 1.89
CA ALA A 98 -22.06 43.12 1.51
C ALA A 98 -21.63 42.03 2.51
N ASN A 99 -20.91 41.05 1.97
CA ASN A 99 -20.30 39.88 2.59
C ASN A 99 -19.39 40.17 3.81
N GLY A 100 -19.31 39.21 4.74
CA GLY A 100 -18.27 39.20 5.78
C GLY A 100 -18.31 37.95 6.64
N LEU A 101 -17.76 36.83 6.14
CA LEU A 101 -17.38 35.68 6.96
C LEU A 101 -16.20 36.08 7.86
N ALA A 102 -16.36 35.88 9.16
CA ALA A 102 -15.32 36.08 10.17
C ALA A 102 -14.09 35.19 9.90
N PRO A 103 -12.88 35.65 10.24
CA PRO A 103 -11.65 34.93 9.96
C PRO A 103 -11.51 33.73 10.90
N VAL A 104 -11.40 32.54 10.30
CA VAL A 104 -10.95 31.32 10.98
C VAL A 104 -9.44 31.41 11.07
N ASP A 105 -8.92 31.57 12.29
CA ASP A 105 -7.50 31.45 12.59
C ASP A 105 -6.97 30.09 12.13
N GLN A 106 -6.26 30.09 11.00
CA GLN A 106 -5.46 28.96 10.53
C GLN A 106 -4.00 29.19 10.88
N ALA A 107 -3.63 28.77 12.08
CA ALA A 107 -2.25 28.42 12.39
C ALA A 107 -2.10 26.89 12.21
N ARG A 108 -1.58 26.45 11.06
CA ARG A 108 -1.11 25.07 10.86
C ARG A 108 0.28 25.08 10.22
N SER A 109 1.27 25.15 11.09
CA SER A 109 2.67 24.85 10.80
C SER A 109 3.19 23.88 11.87
N ALA A 110 3.90 22.85 11.42
CA ALA A 110 4.44 21.71 12.19
C ALA A 110 3.40 20.79 12.85
N THR A 111 3.34 19.53 12.41
CA THR A 111 2.57 18.47 13.04
C THR A 111 3.18 18.15 14.42
N VAL A 112 2.82 18.96 15.40
CA VAL A 112 2.97 18.63 16.81
C VAL A 112 1.92 17.59 17.13
N ILE A 113 2.37 16.43 17.59
CA ILE A 113 1.52 15.35 18.08
C ILE A 113 1.04 15.79 19.46
N THR A 114 -0.14 16.39 19.53
CA THR A 114 -0.75 16.76 20.80
C THR A 114 -1.30 15.49 21.44
N THR A 115 -0.54 14.89 22.37
CA THR A 115 -1.12 14.09 23.46
C THR A 115 -1.89 15.03 24.39
N ASP A 116 -2.97 15.61 23.89
CA ASP A 116 -3.87 16.39 24.74
C ASP A 116 -4.78 15.40 25.46
N SER A 117 -4.73 15.42 26.80
CA SER A 117 -5.58 14.59 27.64
C SER A 117 -7.04 15.01 27.42
N SER A 118 -7.71 14.31 26.52
CA SER A 118 -9.15 14.43 26.35
C SER A 118 -9.86 13.67 27.47
N ALA A 119 -11.14 14.02 27.67
CA ALA A 119 -12.03 13.56 28.74
C ALA A 119 -11.79 12.10 29.21
N PRO A 120 -11.95 11.82 30.52
CA PRO A 120 -11.70 10.50 31.07
C PRO A 120 -12.51 9.41 30.36
N CYS A 121 -11.90 8.23 30.20
CA CYS A 121 -12.53 7.09 29.56
C CYS A 121 -13.83 6.69 30.28
N ALA A 122 -14.93 6.59 29.52
CA ALA A 122 -16.24 6.21 30.07
C ALA A 122 -16.29 4.81 30.72
N ARG A 123 -15.28 3.95 30.49
CA ARG A 123 -15.25 2.57 31.02
C ARG A 123 -14.32 2.37 32.21
N CYS A 124 -13.18 3.07 32.26
CA CYS A 124 -12.14 2.85 33.28
C CYS A 124 -11.56 4.15 33.86
N ALA A 125 -12.14 5.30 33.53
CA ALA A 125 -11.73 6.64 33.95
C ALA A 125 -10.29 7.07 33.56
N ALA A 126 -9.48 6.19 32.95
CA ALA A 126 -8.15 6.54 32.45
C ALA A 126 -8.20 7.62 31.35
N ALA A 127 -7.14 8.41 31.23
CA ALA A 127 -7.02 9.44 30.20
C ALA A 127 -7.12 8.85 28.79
N THR A 128 -7.91 9.47 27.92
CA THR A 128 -7.95 9.10 26.50
C THR A 128 -6.83 9.78 25.74
N VAL A 129 -6.36 9.11 24.68
CA VAL A 129 -5.28 9.58 23.82
C VAL A 129 -5.78 9.80 22.41
N THR A 130 -5.17 10.77 21.73
CA THR A 130 -5.38 11.08 20.32
C THR A 130 -4.02 11.06 19.63
N VAL A 131 -3.90 10.29 18.56
CA VAL A 131 -2.68 10.22 17.74
C VAL A 131 -3.04 10.48 16.29
N HIS A 132 -2.24 11.28 15.59
CA HIS A 132 -2.45 11.68 14.19
C HIS A 132 -3.85 12.25 13.89
N GLY A 133 -4.51 12.89 14.87
CA GLY A 133 -5.86 13.43 14.71
C GLY A 133 -6.97 12.37 14.65
N ALA A 134 -6.70 11.12 15.06
CA ALA A 134 -7.73 10.10 15.22
C ALA A 134 -8.68 10.45 16.39
N LEU A 135 -9.91 9.94 16.34
CA LEU A 135 -10.85 10.06 17.45
C LEU A 135 -10.25 9.45 18.74
N PRO A 136 -10.40 10.11 19.90
CA PRO A 136 -9.78 9.67 21.14
C PRO A 136 -10.14 8.24 21.53
N TRP A 137 -9.19 7.45 22.02
CA TRP A 137 -9.45 6.13 22.58
C TRP A 137 -8.74 5.94 23.92
N CYS A 138 -9.16 4.94 24.69
CA CYS A 138 -8.47 4.62 25.94
C CYS A 138 -7.34 3.61 25.68
N PRO A 139 -6.08 3.93 26.03
CA PRO A 139 -4.96 3.03 25.78
C PRO A 139 -4.96 1.81 26.71
N GLN A 140 -5.68 1.85 27.85
CA GLN A 140 -5.72 0.77 28.83
C GLN A 140 -6.79 -0.28 28.50
N CYS A 141 -8.06 0.14 28.35
CA CYS A 141 -9.18 -0.78 28.11
C CYS A 141 -9.63 -0.83 26.64
N GLU A 142 -8.93 -0.12 25.74
CA GLU A 142 -9.21 -0.02 24.30
C GLU A 142 -10.60 0.51 23.97
N TRP A 143 -11.25 1.19 24.92
CA TRP A 143 -12.53 1.83 24.67
C TRP A 143 -12.40 2.82 23.51
N ASN A 144 -13.36 2.76 22.58
CA ASN A 144 -13.41 3.55 21.34
C ASN A 144 -12.33 3.23 20.28
N LEU A 145 -11.46 2.23 20.49
CA LEU A 145 -10.42 1.89 19.50
C LEU A 145 -11.00 1.38 18.17
N GLY A 146 -12.04 0.54 18.20
CA GLY A 146 -12.68 -0.02 16.99
C GLY A 146 -13.68 0.90 16.28
N ARG A 147 -13.59 2.22 16.50
CA ARG A 147 -14.58 3.16 15.94
C ARG A 147 -14.30 3.46 14.47
N PHE A 148 -15.32 3.37 13.64
CA PHE A 148 -15.24 3.68 12.22
C PHE A 148 -14.94 5.17 11.97
N GLU A 149 -13.85 5.44 11.25
CA GLU A 149 -13.45 6.77 10.79
C GLU A 149 -13.33 6.83 9.27
N PRO A 150 -14.29 7.45 8.56
CA PRO A 150 -14.27 7.46 7.10
C PRO A 150 -13.14 8.31 6.50
N ALA A 151 -12.66 9.33 7.22
CA ALA A 151 -11.62 10.24 6.71
C ALA A 151 -10.22 9.60 6.67
N ARG A 152 -9.99 8.55 7.47
CA ARG A 152 -8.70 7.87 7.60
C ARG A 152 -8.60 6.62 6.73
N ARG A 153 -9.64 6.29 5.94
CA ARG A 153 -9.69 5.03 5.21
C ARG A 153 -10.20 5.20 3.79
N VAL A 154 -9.75 4.32 2.93
CA VAL A 154 -10.30 4.18 1.59
C VAL A 154 -11.65 3.46 1.72
N PRO A 155 -12.75 4.00 1.15
CA PRO A 155 -14.04 3.32 1.19
C PRO A 155 -13.97 1.99 0.43
N GLU A 156 -14.52 0.93 1.01
CA GLU A 156 -14.53 -0.41 0.40
C GLU A 156 -15.63 -0.51 -0.66
N PHE A 157 -16.81 -0.01 -0.33
CA PHE A 157 -18.00 -0.04 -1.18
C PHE A 157 -18.49 1.36 -1.57
N GLY A 158 -17.96 2.42 -0.96
CA GLY A 158 -18.33 3.81 -1.27
C GLY A 158 -19.62 4.29 -0.58
N VAL A 159 -20.32 3.40 0.13
CA VAL A 159 -21.56 3.70 0.86
C VAL A 159 -21.26 3.72 2.35
N ARG A 160 -21.35 4.90 2.97
CA ARG A 160 -20.92 5.13 4.37
C ARG A 160 -21.51 4.16 5.40
N VAL A 161 -22.78 3.78 5.24
CA VAL A 161 -23.44 2.85 6.17
C VAL A 161 -22.90 1.43 6.01
N VAL A 162 -22.70 1.00 4.76
CA VAL A 162 -22.11 -0.31 4.43
C VAL A 162 -20.66 -0.35 4.91
N ASP A 163 -19.84 0.65 4.58
CA ASP A 163 -18.43 0.72 5.00
C ASP A 163 -18.27 0.73 6.53
N ARG A 164 -19.20 1.34 7.26
CA ARG A 164 -19.23 1.30 8.73
C ARG A 164 -19.52 -0.10 9.24
N TRP A 165 -20.52 -0.76 8.67
CA TRP A 165 -20.89 -2.11 9.07
C TRP A 165 -19.76 -3.11 8.73
N THR A 166 -19.20 -3.05 7.52
CA THR A 166 -18.09 -3.94 7.11
C THR A 166 -16.86 -3.72 7.97
N HIS A 167 -16.55 -2.49 8.36
CA HIS A 167 -15.49 -2.19 9.32
C HIS A 167 -15.73 -2.87 10.68
N GLN A 168 -16.94 -2.75 11.24
CA GLN A 168 -17.26 -3.38 12.53
C GLN A 168 -17.21 -4.92 12.44
N VAL A 169 -17.61 -5.50 11.31
CA VAL A 169 -17.48 -6.94 11.07
C VAL A 169 -16.00 -7.32 10.97
N ALA A 170 -15.21 -6.61 10.17
CA ALA A 170 -13.78 -6.85 9.99
C ALA A 170 -13.02 -6.74 11.33
N TYR A 171 -13.29 -5.70 12.12
CA TYR A 171 -12.71 -5.50 13.45
C TYR A 171 -13.00 -6.67 14.40
N ARG A 172 -14.27 -7.11 14.47
CA ARG A 172 -14.66 -8.27 15.30
C ARG A 172 -13.99 -9.55 14.82
N LEU A 173 -13.97 -9.79 13.51
CA LEU A 173 -13.38 -10.99 12.95
C LEU A 173 -11.85 -11.03 13.14
N ALA A 174 -11.14 -9.91 12.96
CA ALA A 174 -9.70 -9.82 13.21
C ALA A 174 -9.35 -10.12 14.68
N ARG A 175 -10.11 -9.54 15.63
CA ARG A 175 -9.91 -9.82 17.06
C ARG A 175 -10.23 -11.26 17.45
N ARG A 176 -11.32 -11.83 16.90
CA ARG A 176 -11.68 -13.24 17.15
C ARG A 176 -10.61 -14.18 16.62
N GLN A 177 -10.12 -13.95 15.41
CA GLN A 177 -9.05 -14.75 14.83
C GLN A 177 -7.76 -14.66 15.65
N PHE A 178 -7.38 -13.45 16.08
CA PHE A 178 -6.23 -13.28 16.98
C PHE A 178 -6.42 -14.08 18.28
N ALA A 179 -7.59 -13.97 18.93
CA ALA A 179 -7.86 -14.67 20.19
C ALA A 179 -7.83 -16.19 20.05
N ASP A 180 -8.29 -16.73 18.91
CA ASP A 180 -8.27 -18.17 18.63
C ASP A 180 -6.86 -18.67 18.34
N LEU A 181 -6.07 -17.90 17.57
CA LEU A 181 -4.73 -18.31 17.14
C LEU A 181 -3.66 -18.11 18.22
N SER A 182 -3.81 -17.13 19.11
CA SER A 182 -2.81 -16.83 20.14
C SER A 182 -2.60 -17.95 21.14
N GLN A 183 -3.59 -18.84 21.30
CA GLN A 183 -3.55 -19.97 22.22
C GLN A 183 -3.13 -21.29 21.55
N ARG A 184 -2.96 -21.33 20.22
CA ARG A 184 -2.71 -22.56 19.44
C ARG A 184 -1.35 -22.52 18.77
N THR A 185 -0.78 -23.68 18.44
CA THR A 185 0.38 -23.74 17.53
C THR A 185 -0.05 -23.40 16.10
N LEU A 186 0.75 -22.60 15.41
CA LEU A 186 0.50 -22.26 14.02
C LEU A 186 1.19 -23.27 13.11
N ASP A 187 0.49 -24.34 12.77
CA ASP A 187 0.98 -25.32 11.81
C ASP A 187 0.47 -25.01 10.38
N ARG A 188 1.14 -25.59 9.38
CA ARG A 188 0.71 -25.50 7.97
C ARG A 188 -0.70 -26.11 7.84
N PRO A 189 -1.69 -25.38 7.31
CA PRO A 189 -3.01 -25.95 7.13
C PRO A 189 -2.96 -27.03 6.04
N MET A 190 -3.23 -28.28 6.40
CA MET A 190 -3.23 -29.38 5.42
C MET A 190 -4.43 -29.24 4.47
N LEU A 191 -5.65 -29.07 5.00
CA LEU A 191 -6.88 -28.89 4.21
C LEU A 191 -7.83 -27.94 4.96
N SER A 192 -8.20 -26.82 4.35
CA SER A 192 -9.26 -25.92 4.83
C SER A 192 -10.44 -25.94 3.85
N ALA A 193 -11.66 -25.68 4.34
CA ALA A 193 -12.83 -25.55 3.48
C ALA A 193 -12.64 -24.44 2.43
N ALA A 194 -11.99 -23.33 2.81
CA ALA A 194 -11.63 -22.26 1.90
C ALA A 194 -10.67 -22.72 0.78
N ARG A 195 -9.68 -23.56 1.12
CA ARG A 195 -8.78 -24.16 0.13
C ARG A 195 -9.54 -25.08 -0.81
N LEU A 196 -10.47 -25.89 -0.32
CA LEU A 196 -11.29 -26.75 -1.18
C LEU A 196 -12.13 -25.91 -2.14
N VAL A 197 -12.87 -24.91 -1.64
CA VAL A 197 -13.68 -24.00 -2.47
C VAL A 197 -12.84 -23.29 -3.53
N THR A 198 -11.67 -22.77 -3.15
CA THR A 198 -10.78 -22.04 -4.09
C THR A 198 -10.15 -22.97 -5.13
N VAL A 199 -9.73 -24.18 -4.75
CA VAL A 199 -9.26 -25.20 -5.70
C VAL A 199 -10.37 -25.60 -6.67
N THR A 200 -11.57 -25.91 -6.17
CA THR A 200 -12.72 -26.27 -7.02
C THR A 200 -13.06 -25.15 -7.99
N ALA A 201 -13.16 -23.90 -7.51
CA ALA A 201 -13.39 -22.75 -8.37
C ALA A 201 -12.29 -22.58 -9.43
N SER A 202 -11.03 -22.75 -9.05
CA SER A 202 -9.89 -22.68 -9.98
C SER A 202 -9.95 -23.77 -11.04
N LEU A 203 -10.25 -25.02 -10.66
CA LEU A 203 -10.37 -26.13 -11.60
C LEU A 203 -11.52 -25.94 -12.59
N LEU A 204 -12.67 -25.44 -12.12
CA LEU A 204 -13.80 -25.12 -12.99
C LEU A 204 -13.46 -24.00 -13.99
N LEU A 205 -12.75 -22.96 -13.54
CA LEU A 205 -12.30 -21.87 -14.42
C LEU A 205 -11.31 -22.35 -15.47
N LEU A 206 -10.35 -23.20 -15.08
CA LEU A 206 -9.39 -23.80 -16.00
C LEU A 206 -10.09 -24.71 -17.01
N ALA A 207 -11.02 -25.56 -16.56
CA ALA A 207 -11.82 -26.41 -17.43
C ALA A 207 -12.63 -25.59 -18.44
N ALA A 208 -13.27 -24.49 -18.01
CA ALA A 208 -14.01 -23.60 -18.89
C ALA A 208 -13.12 -23.00 -20.00
N VAL A 209 -11.89 -22.56 -19.67
CA VAL A 209 -10.95 -22.04 -20.68
C VAL A 209 -10.47 -23.12 -21.64
N VAL A 210 -10.22 -24.34 -21.16
CA VAL A 210 -9.83 -25.48 -22.02
C VAL A 210 -10.96 -25.86 -22.96
N LEU A 211 -12.20 -25.95 -22.46
CA LEU A 211 -13.38 -26.23 -23.28
C LEU A 211 -13.63 -25.13 -24.33
N LEU A 212 -13.45 -23.87 -23.96
CA LEU A 212 -13.56 -22.74 -24.90
C LEU A 212 -12.50 -22.83 -26.01
N ALA A 213 -11.26 -23.18 -25.66
CA ALA A 213 -10.19 -23.37 -26.63
C ALA A 213 -10.48 -24.56 -27.56
N ALA A 214 -10.91 -25.71 -27.01
CA ALA A 214 -11.26 -26.90 -27.78
C ALA A 214 -12.43 -26.64 -28.74
N PHE A 215 -13.46 -25.90 -28.28
CA PHE A 215 -14.56 -25.45 -29.12
C PHE A 215 -14.09 -24.51 -30.24
N GLY A 216 -13.19 -23.58 -29.93
CA GLY A 216 -12.58 -22.70 -30.92
C GLY A 216 -11.80 -23.47 -32.00
N VAL A 217 -10.98 -24.46 -31.60
CA VAL A 217 -10.27 -25.34 -32.54
C VAL A 217 -11.25 -26.14 -33.39
N TRP A 218 -12.28 -26.73 -32.79
CA TRP A 218 -13.30 -27.49 -33.50
C TRP A 218 -14.00 -26.63 -34.57
N LEU A 219 -14.39 -25.39 -34.25
CA LEU A 219 -15.00 -24.46 -35.21
C LEU A 219 -14.09 -24.12 -36.41
N VAL A 220 -12.78 -24.02 -36.17
CA VAL A 220 -11.80 -23.76 -37.24
C VAL A 220 -11.63 -24.99 -38.15
N LEU A 221 -11.68 -26.20 -37.58
CA LEU A 221 -11.43 -27.45 -38.31
C LEU A 221 -12.68 -28.08 -38.94
N TYR A 222 -13.87 -27.76 -38.43
CA TYR A 222 -15.11 -28.46 -38.79
C TYR A 222 -15.48 -28.33 -40.28
N ASP A 223 -15.25 -27.16 -40.89
CA ASP A 223 -15.71 -26.91 -42.27
C ASP A 223 -14.94 -25.75 -42.94
N PHE A 224 -13.68 -26.01 -43.30
CA PHE A 224 -12.77 -25.01 -43.89
C PHE A 224 -12.96 -24.88 -45.41
N PRO A 225 -13.07 -23.65 -46.00
CA PRO A 225 -13.21 -22.33 -45.37
C PRO A 225 -14.66 -21.78 -45.34
N ARG A 226 -15.13 -21.36 -44.16
CA ARG A 226 -16.41 -20.64 -43.94
C ARG A 226 -16.28 -19.57 -42.85
N VAL A 227 -17.30 -18.72 -42.70
CA VAL A 227 -17.39 -17.65 -41.67
C VAL A 227 -17.25 -18.18 -40.23
N THR A 228 -17.49 -19.48 -40.01
CA THR A 228 -17.26 -20.18 -38.73
C THR A 228 -15.83 -20.03 -38.20
N ILE A 229 -14.85 -19.86 -39.09
CA ILE A 229 -13.45 -19.60 -38.73
C ILE A 229 -13.32 -18.33 -37.89
N LEU A 230 -14.08 -17.28 -38.20
CA LEU A 230 -14.04 -16.03 -37.44
C LEU A 230 -14.46 -16.25 -35.98
N PHE A 231 -15.54 -17.00 -35.76
CA PHE A 231 -15.99 -17.37 -34.41
C PHE A 231 -14.98 -18.26 -33.69
N GLY A 232 -14.36 -19.20 -34.41
CA GLY A 232 -13.27 -20.03 -33.87
C GLY A 232 -12.06 -19.20 -33.43
N ILE A 233 -11.61 -18.24 -34.26
CA ILE A 233 -10.52 -17.31 -33.93
C ILE A 233 -10.87 -16.45 -32.72
N ILE A 234 -12.10 -15.92 -32.64
CA ILE A 234 -12.56 -15.13 -31.49
C ILE A 234 -12.56 -15.97 -30.21
N ALA A 235 -13.06 -17.21 -30.26
CA ALA A 235 -13.05 -18.12 -29.12
C ALA A 235 -11.61 -18.45 -28.66
N LEU A 236 -10.70 -18.68 -29.60
CA LEU A 236 -9.27 -18.90 -29.31
C LEU A 236 -8.60 -17.66 -28.73
N ALA A 237 -8.89 -16.48 -29.27
CA ALA A 237 -8.37 -15.21 -28.74
C ALA A 237 -8.87 -14.94 -27.32
N LEU A 238 -10.14 -15.24 -27.04
CA LEU A 238 -10.73 -15.13 -25.71
C LEU A 238 -10.11 -16.14 -24.75
N ALA A 239 -10.01 -17.42 -25.13
CA ALA A 239 -9.36 -18.45 -24.32
C ALA A 239 -7.89 -18.10 -24.02
N PHE A 240 -7.17 -17.60 -25.03
CA PHE A 240 -5.80 -17.11 -24.85
C PHE A 240 -5.75 -15.95 -23.86
N THR A 241 -6.68 -14.99 -23.93
CA THR A 241 -6.72 -13.84 -23.02
C THR A 241 -7.04 -14.25 -21.58
N LEU A 242 -7.93 -15.23 -21.40
CA LEU A 242 -8.39 -15.73 -20.10
C LEU A 242 -7.44 -16.74 -19.46
N ARG A 243 -6.45 -17.27 -20.19
CA ARG A 243 -5.52 -18.28 -19.67
C ARG A 243 -4.82 -17.83 -18.38
N PRO A 244 -4.51 -18.75 -17.45
CA PRO A 244 -3.79 -18.41 -16.23
C PRO A 244 -2.43 -17.77 -16.55
N ARG A 245 -2.16 -16.62 -15.94
CA ARG A 245 -0.88 -15.92 -16.09
C ARG A 245 0.10 -16.45 -15.04
N LEU A 246 1.17 -17.09 -15.50
CA LEU A 246 2.21 -17.69 -14.66
C LEU A 246 3.26 -16.67 -14.14
N GLY A 247 2.96 -15.37 -14.24
CA GLY A 247 3.88 -14.30 -13.88
C GLY A 247 5.11 -14.21 -14.78
N ARG A 248 5.63 -13.01 -14.95
CA ARG A 248 6.96 -12.75 -15.52
C ARG A 248 7.66 -11.77 -14.59
N LEU A 249 8.97 -11.88 -14.50
CA LEU A 249 9.75 -10.88 -13.79
C LEU A 249 9.70 -9.59 -14.61
N ASP A 250 9.47 -8.46 -13.95
CA ASP A 250 9.54 -7.16 -14.60
C ASP A 250 10.96 -6.93 -15.15
N PRO A 251 11.13 -6.58 -16.44
CA PRO A 251 12.45 -6.30 -17.01
C PRO A 251 13.22 -5.16 -16.34
N THR A 252 12.52 -4.27 -15.61
CA THR A 252 13.10 -3.11 -14.93
C THR A 252 13.67 -3.43 -13.55
N ILE A 253 13.32 -4.58 -12.97
CA ILE A 253 13.83 -5.05 -11.69
C ILE A 253 15.29 -5.50 -11.85
N ASP A 254 16.16 -5.09 -10.93
CA ASP A 254 17.57 -5.45 -10.97
C ASP A 254 17.80 -6.82 -10.31
N VAL A 255 18.20 -7.82 -11.11
CA VAL A 255 18.46 -9.17 -10.63
C VAL A 255 19.90 -9.29 -10.16
N LEU A 256 20.08 -9.67 -8.90
CA LEU A 256 21.39 -9.91 -8.32
C LEU A 256 21.88 -11.31 -8.65
N SER A 257 23.19 -11.43 -8.83
CA SER A 257 23.88 -12.71 -9.00
C SER A 257 24.66 -13.07 -7.73
N ARG A 258 24.92 -14.37 -7.54
CA ARG A 258 25.78 -14.85 -6.45
C ARG A 258 27.21 -14.31 -6.56
N GLN A 259 27.66 -13.94 -7.76
CA GLN A 259 28.96 -13.33 -8.00
C GLN A 259 29.00 -11.86 -7.56
N THR A 260 27.90 -11.12 -7.76
CA THR A 260 27.83 -9.69 -7.45
C THR A 260 27.44 -9.41 -6.00
N ALA A 261 26.68 -10.29 -5.36
CA ALA A 261 26.23 -10.14 -3.98
C ALA A 261 26.42 -11.42 -3.13
N PRO A 262 27.63 -11.99 -3.06
CA PRO A 262 27.87 -13.29 -2.41
C PRO A 262 27.48 -13.31 -0.93
N THR A 263 27.74 -12.23 -0.18
CA THR A 263 27.43 -12.14 1.25
C THR A 263 25.93 -12.09 1.46
N LEU A 264 25.18 -11.31 0.67
CA LEU A 264 23.72 -11.27 0.73
C LEU A 264 23.11 -12.65 0.47
N PHE A 265 23.57 -13.34 -0.58
CA PHE A 265 23.08 -14.69 -0.89
C PHE A 265 23.38 -15.69 0.23
N ALA A 266 24.57 -15.64 0.83
CA ALA A 266 24.93 -16.50 1.95
C ALA A 266 24.04 -16.26 3.18
N VAL A 267 23.71 -15.00 3.49
CA VAL A 267 22.79 -14.66 4.57
C VAL A 267 21.38 -15.14 4.26
N VAL A 268 20.89 -14.96 3.03
CA VAL A 268 19.59 -15.48 2.61
C VAL A 268 19.52 -17.01 2.73
N ASP A 269 20.59 -17.72 2.36
CA ASP A 269 20.67 -19.18 2.51
C ASP A 269 20.66 -19.59 4.00
N GLN A 270 21.33 -18.84 4.89
CA GLN A 270 21.29 -19.08 6.34
C GLN A 270 19.89 -18.86 6.93
N VAL A 271 19.21 -17.78 6.55
CA VAL A 271 17.83 -17.51 6.99
C VAL A 271 16.87 -18.55 6.43
N ALA A 272 17.05 -18.99 5.18
CA ALA A 272 16.27 -20.07 4.59
C ALA A 272 16.42 -21.37 5.39
N ALA A 273 17.65 -21.73 5.77
CA ALA A 273 17.92 -22.89 6.63
C ALA A 273 17.28 -22.75 8.02
N ALA A 274 17.41 -21.59 8.67
CA ALA A 274 16.84 -21.34 10.00
C ALA A 274 15.29 -21.37 10.01
N THR A 275 14.65 -20.92 8.94
CA THR A 275 13.19 -20.93 8.79
C THR A 275 12.64 -22.23 8.21
N GLY A 276 13.50 -23.16 7.78
CA GLY A 276 13.09 -24.34 7.02
C GLY A 276 12.45 -24.01 5.66
N ALA A 277 12.68 -22.79 5.16
CA ALA A 277 12.19 -22.34 3.88
C ALA A 277 13.16 -22.74 2.76
N PRO A 278 12.66 -23.06 1.56
CA PRO A 278 13.54 -23.31 0.43
C PRO A 278 14.18 -22.00 -0.05
N ALA A 279 15.46 -22.05 -0.42
CA ALA A 279 16.16 -20.89 -0.95
C ALA A 279 15.46 -20.32 -2.21
N PRO A 280 15.41 -18.98 -2.35
CA PRO A 280 14.93 -18.35 -3.57
C PRO A 280 15.86 -18.66 -4.74
N HIS A 281 15.29 -18.79 -5.94
CA HIS A 281 16.09 -19.01 -7.15
C HIS A 281 16.62 -17.70 -7.72
N ILE A 282 15.90 -16.61 -7.46
CA ILE A 282 16.18 -15.27 -7.96
C ILE A 282 16.09 -14.33 -6.76
N ILE A 283 17.14 -13.55 -6.53
CA ILE A 283 17.13 -12.42 -5.62
C ILE A 283 17.21 -11.18 -6.49
N ALA A 284 16.31 -10.25 -6.25
CA ALA A 284 16.23 -9.03 -7.01
C ALA A 284 16.02 -7.82 -6.10
N VAL A 285 16.27 -6.64 -6.62
CA VAL A 285 16.08 -5.39 -5.90
C VAL A 285 15.33 -4.38 -6.74
N ASP A 286 14.51 -3.57 -6.06
CA ASP A 286 13.74 -2.50 -6.69
C ASP A 286 13.74 -1.22 -5.84
N GLN A 287 12.93 -0.25 -6.27
CA GLN A 287 12.85 1.09 -5.67
C GLN A 287 11.65 1.23 -4.72
N SER A 288 10.93 0.14 -4.43
CA SER A 288 9.78 0.18 -3.51
C SER A 288 10.26 0.31 -2.06
N VAL A 289 9.44 0.91 -1.18
CA VAL A 289 9.68 0.86 0.27
C VAL A 289 9.01 -0.39 0.84
N SER A 290 9.38 -1.56 0.32
CA SER A 290 8.79 -2.84 0.69
C SER A 290 9.76 -4.00 0.48
N ALA A 291 9.34 -5.21 0.84
CA ALA A 291 9.92 -6.43 0.30
C ALA A 291 8.78 -7.39 -0.03
N TYR A 292 9.01 -8.29 -0.97
CA TYR A 292 8.02 -9.30 -1.30
C TYR A 292 8.67 -10.54 -1.91
N THR A 293 7.98 -11.67 -1.75
CA THR A 293 8.27 -12.90 -2.49
C THR A 293 7.21 -13.21 -3.53
N THR A 294 7.61 -13.88 -4.61
CA THR A 294 6.68 -14.36 -5.65
C THR A 294 7.21 -15.61 -6.34
N SER A 295 6.47 -16.14 -7.31
CA SER A 295 6.87 -17.27 -8.15
C SER A 295 6.58 -16.95 -9.61
N VAL A 296 7.56 -17.14 -10.49
CA VAL A 296 7.44 -16.81 -11.92
C VAL A 296 7.71 -18.01 -12.83
N GLY A 297 7.02 -18.03 -13.97
CA GLY A 297 7.19 -19.01 -15.04
C GLY A 297 6.59 -20.39 -14.73
N ILE A 298 6.65 -21.27 -15.74
CA ILE A 298 6.09 -22.63 -15.68
C ILE A 298 6.74 -23.47 -14.57
N ARG A 299 8.05 -23.30 -14.36
CA ARG A 299 8.80 -23.99 -13.30
C ARG A 299 8.62 -23.37 -11.90
N ARG A 300 7.78 -22.32 -11.77
CA ARG A 300 7.53 -21.59 -10.52
C ARG A 300 8.81 -21.22 -9.78
N ARG A 301 9.72 -20.51 -10.46
CA ARG A 301 10.94 -20.03 -9.84
C ARG A 301 10.60 -19.03 -8.75
N ARG A 302 10.93 -19.38 -7.51
CA ARG A 302 10.85 -18.53 -6.31
C ARG A 302 11.71 -17.28 -6.48
N VAL A 303 11.11 -16.11 -6.28
CA VAL A 303 11.76 -14.80 -6.35
C VAL A 303 11.62 -14.13 -5.00
N LEU A 304 12.72 -13.56 -4.50
CA LEU A 304 12.74 -12.61 -3.40
C LEU A 304 13.11 -11.23 -3.97
N CYS A 305 12.25 -10.24 -3.80
CA CYS A 305 12.55 -8.86 -4.16
C CYS A 305 12.71 -8.01 -2.90
N LEU A 306 13.81 -7.27 -2.81
CA LEU A 306 14.11 -6.36 -1.72
C LEU A 306 14.04 -4.92 -2.24
N GLY A 307 13.12 -4.13 -1.68
CA GLY A 307 13.06 -2.71 -1.93
C GLY A 307 14.23 -2.00 -1.25
N LEU A 308 15.11 -1.40 -2.05
CA LEU A 308 16.36 -0.81 -1.58
C LEU A 308 16.16 0.32 -0.55
N PRO A 309 15.17 1.24 -0.69
CA PRO A 309 14.93 2.25 0.34
C PRO A 309 14.69 1.66 1.73
N LEU A 310 13.86 0.61 1.82
CA LEU A 310 13.56 -0.06 3.08
C LEU A 310 14.78 -0.84 3.56
N TRP A 311 15.36 -1.69 2.71
CA TRP A 311 16.51 -2.52 3.03
C TRP A 311 17.70 -1.71 3.56
N ALA A 312 17.99 -0.59 2.90
CA ALA A 312 19.01 0.36 3.30
C ALA A 312 18.86 0.72 4.77
N VAL A 313 17.74 1.34 5.16
CA VAL A 313 17.60 1.98 6.48
C VAL A 313 17.35 1.01 7.64
N LEU A 314 17.09 -0.28 7.36
CA LEU A 314 16.85 -1.28 8.40
C LEU A 314 18.14 -1.62 9.17
N PRO A 315 18.08 -1.63 10.52
CA PRO A 315 19.14 -2.19 11.35
C PRO A 315 19.38 -3.68 11.05
N PRO A 316 20.59 -4.22 11.32
CA PRO A 316 20.94 -5.59 10.95
C PRO A 316 19.97 -6.67 11.47
N PRO A 317 19.49 -6.65 12.73
CA PRO A 317 18.50 -7.63 13.19
C PRO A 317 17.17 -7.56 12.43
N GLN A 318 16.73 -6.36 12.05
CA GLN A 318 15.49 -6.17 11.31
C GLN A 318 15.63 -6.61 9.84
N ARG A 319 16.83 -6.55 9.25
CA ARG A 319 17.11 -7.15 7.93
C ARG A 319 16.90 -8.66 7.96
N ILE A 320 17.38 -9.35 9.01
CA ILE A 320 17.13 -10.80 9.19
C ILE A 320 15.65 -11.07 9.44
N ALA A 321 14.97 -10.24 10.23
CA ALA A 321 13.52 -10.37 10.46
C ALA A 321 12.71 -10.24 9.16
N LEU A 322 13.07 -9.27 8.31
CA LEU A 322 12.43 -9.05 7.02
C LEU A 322 12.64 -10.27 6.09
N LEU A 323 13.88 -10.77 5.99
CA LEU A 323 14.18 -11.97 5.22
C LEU A 323 13.41 -13.19 5.76
N GLY A 324 13.38 -13.39 7.08
CA GLY A 324 12.70 -14.52 7.69
C GLY A 324 11.19 -14.50 7.42
N HIS A 325 10.58 -13.32 7.47
CA HIS A 325 9.16 -13.13 7.14
C HIS A 325 8.89 -13.45 5.67
N GLU A 326 9.67 -12.85 4.77
CA GLU A 326 9.51 -13.04 3.33
C GLU A 326 9.73 -14.48 2.90
N LEU A 327 10.77 -15.15 3.41
CA LEU A 327 11.02 -16.57 3.14
C LEU A 327 9.96 -17.48 3.76
N GLY A 328 9.32 -17.07 4.85
CA GLY A 328 8.17 -17.73 5.44
C GLY A 328 7.03 -17.95 4.45
N HIS A 329 6.86 -17.07 3.47
CA HIS A 329 5.86 -17.24 2.40
C HIS A 329 6.10 -18.40 1.45
N PHE A 330 7.32 -18.94 1.40
CA PHE A 330 7.59 -20.15 0.62
C PHE A 330 7.11 -21.43 1.30
N VAL A 331 6.77 -21.37 2.60
CA VAL A 331 6.41 -22.54 3.41
C VAL A 331 5.07 -22.45 4.12
N ASN A 332 4.54 -21.26 4.35
CA ASN A 332 3.32 -21.05 5.14
C ASN A 332 2.02 -21.54 4.46
N GLY A 333 2.07 -21.94 3.19
CA GLY A 333 0.93 -22.53 2.49
C GLY A 333 -0.17 -21.53 2.13
N ASP A 334 0.17 -20.24 1.95
CA ASP A 334 -0.77 -19.20 1.55
C ASP A 334 -1.61 -19.62 0.32
N VAL A 335 -2.93 -19.71 0.53
CA VAL A 335 -3.91 -20.11 -0.48
C VAL A 335 -3.88 -19.18 -1.69
N ARG A 336 -3.50 -17.91 -1.55
CA ARG A 336 -3.41 -16.98 -2.69
C ARG A 336 -2.22 -17.28 -3.60
N ARG A 337 -1.19 -17.93 -3.07
CA ARG A 337 0.08 -18.22 -3.77
C ARG A 337 0.14 -19.64 -4.32
N GLY A 338 -0.80 -20.51 -3.97
CA GLY A 338 -0.85 -21.91 -4.42
C GLY A 338 -1.07 -22.07 -5.94
N LEU A 339 -0.49 -23.11 -6.54
CA LEU A 339 -0.59 -23.36 -7.99
C LEU A 339 -2.03 -23.59 -8.46
N LEU A 340 -2.80 -24.37 -7.70
CA LEU A 340 -4.18 -24.73 -8.04
C LEU A 340 -5.21 -23.74 -7.50
N THR A 341 -4.78 -22.67 -6.82
CA THR A 341 -5.67 -21.71 -6.17
C THR A 341 -5.50 -20.30 -6.72
N GLN A 342 -4.29 -19.94 -7.16
CA GLN A 342 -3.97 -18.65 -7.77
C GLN A 342 -4.81 -18.31 -9.03
N PRO A 343 -5.20 -19.26 -9.90
CA PRO A 343 -6.07 -18.95 -11.04
C PRO A 343 -7.45 -18.43 -10.61
N ALA A 344 -8.02 -18.92 -9.50
CA ALA A 344 -9.30 -18.42 -8.99
C ALA A 344 -9.25 -16.94 -8.61
N PHE A 345 -8.11 -16.46 -8.11
CA PHE A 345 -7.92 -15.05 -7.76
C PHE A 345 -7.54 -14.18 -8.95
N THR A 346 -6.85 -14.71 -9.96
CA THR A 346 -6.33 -13.90 -11.08
C THR A 346 -7.24 -13.90 -12.31
N MET A 347 -7.85 -15.04 -12.64
CA MET A 347 -8.69 -15.17 -13.84
C MET A 347 -9.97 -14.37 -13.70
N LEU A 348 -10.70 -14.49 -12.58
CA LEU A 348 -11.98 -13.77 -12.41
C LEU A 348 -11.84 -12.26 -12.42
N GLY A 349 -10.79 -11.71 -11.79
CA GLY A 349 -10.50 -10.27 -11.84
C GLY A 349 -10.23 -9.82 -13.28
N THR A 350 -9.39 -10.56 -14.00
CA THR A 350 -9.09 -10.28 -15.41
C THR A 350 -10.32 -10.37 -16.30
N THR A 351 -11.20 -11.36 -16.07
CA THR A 351 -12.45 -11.52 -16.83
C THR A 351 -13.44 -10.39 -16.53
N ALA A 352 -13.57 -9.98 -15.26
CA ALA A 352 -14.44 -8.88 -14.86
C ALA A 352 -13.99 -7.55 -15.50
N ASP A 353 -12.68 -7.31 -15.57
CA ASP A 353 -12.11 -6.14 -16.25
C ASP A 353 -12.34 -6.18 -17.76
N LEU A 354 -12.28 -7.36 -18.39
CA LEU A 354 -12.47 -7.54 -19.83
C LEU A 354 -13.93 -7.29 -20.27
N ILE A 355 -14.91 -7.69 -19.45
CA ILE A 355 -16.35 -7.59 -19.77
C ILE A 355 -16.94 -6.24 -19.32
N ARG A 356 -16.16 -5.42 -18.61
CA ARG A 356 -16.63 -4.12 -18.14
C ARG A 356 -17.01 -3.23 -19.33
N PRO A 357 -18.23 -2.68 -19.36
CA PRO A 357 -18.65 -1.82 -20.47
C PRO A 357 -17.75 -0.59 -20.55
N VAL A 358 -17.26 -0.30 -21.75
CA VAL A 358 -16.56 0.95 -22.06
C VAL A 358 -17.62 2.03 -22.28
N ASN A 359 -17.43 3.21 -21.70
CA ASN A 359 -18.33 4.35 -21.89
C ASN A 359 -18.19 4.88 -23.32
N THR A 360 -18.78 4.20 -24.29
CA THR A 360 -19.02 4.72 -25.64
C THR A 360 -20.35 5.45 -25.65
N ALA A 361 -20.48 6.51 -26.46
CA ALA A 361 -21.75 7.21 -26.64
C ALA A 361 -22.76 6.24 -27.30
N THR A 362 -23.52 5.51 -26.47
CA THR A 362 -24.54 4.55 -26.92
C THR A 362 -25.72 5.32 -27.48
N THR A 363 -26.10 5.03 -28.73
CA THR A 363 -27.19 5.74 -29.43
C THR A 363 -28.38 4.83 -29.74
N GLY A 364 -28.22 3.50 -29.68
CA GLY A 364 -29.29 2.53 -29.97
C GLY A 364 -29.80 1.73 -28.76
N VAL A 365 -31.09 1.32 -28.81
CA VAL A 365 -31.73 0.46 -27.77
C VAL A 365 -31.01 -0.89 -27.61
N GLY A 366 -30.53 -1.48 -28.70
CA GLY A 366 -29.75 -2.72 -28.66
C GLY A 366 -28.40 -2.56 -27.95
N GLU A 367 -27.73 -1.42 -28.13
CA GLU A 367 -26.47 -1.11 -27.45
C GLU A 367 -26.69 -0.91 -25.95
N ILE A 368 -27.80 -0.27 -25.57
CA ILE A 368 -28.18 -0.09 -24.16
C ILE A 368 -28.45 -1.45 -23.50
N LEU A 369 -29.18 -2.35 -24.17
CA LEU A 369 -29.45 -3.69 -23.64
C LEU A 369 -28.16 -4.52 -23.51
N ALA A 370 -27.29 -4.48 -24.51
CA ALA A 370 -26.00 -5.15 -24.46
C ALA A 370 -25.11 -4.60 -23.33
N ALA A 371 -25.06 -3.27 -23.16
CA ALA A 371 -24.33 -2.63 -22.08
C ALA A 371 -24.89 -3.01 -20.69
N LEU A 372 -26.21 -3.14 -20.57
CA LEU A 372 -26.86 -3.59 -19.33
C LEU A 372 -26.49 -5.05 -19.00
N VAL A 373 -26.57 -5.95 -19.98
CA VAL A 373 -26.19 -7.37 -19.79
C VAL A 373 -24.71 -7.48 -19.43
N GLN A 374 -23.83 -6.76 -20.12
CA GLN A 374 -22.39 -6.70 -19.83
C GLN A 374 -22.14 -6.15 -18.41
N ALA A 375 -22.82 -5.08 -18.02
CA ALA A 375 -22.72 -4.51 -16.69
C ALA A 375 -23.13 -5.50 -15.60
N ILE A 376 -24.24 -6.22 -15.78
CA ILE A 376 -24.71 -7.25 -14.85
C ILE A 376 -23.70 -8.39 -14.78
N ALA A 377 -23.23 -8.90 -15.91
CA ALA A 377 -22.24 -9.99 -15.97
C ALA A 377 -20.92 -9.60 -15.28
N ALA A 378 -20.38 -8.42 -15.59
CA ALA A 378 -19.18 -7.88 -14.95
C ALA A 378 -19.38 -7.72 -13.43
N ARG A 379 -20.57 -7.27 -13.00
CA ARG A 379 -20.90 -7.15 -11.57
C ARG A 379 -20.94 -8.50 -10.86
N VAL A 380 -21.56 -9.50 -11.47
CA VAL A 380 -21.64 -10.87 -10.92
C VAL A 380 -20.24 -11.48 -10.80
N LEU A 381 -19.41 -11.36 -11.85
CA LEU A 381 -18.03 -11.85 -11.83
C LEU A 381 -17.19 -11.15 -10.77
N TYR A 382 -17.34 -9.82 -10.63
CA TYR A 382 -16.65 -9.05 -9.61
C TYR A 382 -17.10 -9.47 -8.19
N LEU A 383 -18.40 -9.69 -7.96
CA LEU A 383 -18.91 -10.18 -6.68
C LEU A 383 -18.39 -11.58 -6.36
N LEU A 384 -18.33 -12.48 -7.35
CA LEU A 384 -17.75 -13.81 -7.20
C LEU A 384 -16.25 -13.73 -6.87
N HIS A 385 -15.52 -12.84 -7.54
CA HIS A 385 -14.11 -12.57 -7.24
C HIS A 385 -13.94 -12.08 -5.79
N LEU A 386 -14.75 -11.10 -5.35
CA LEU A 386 -14.71 -10.61 -3.97
C LEU A 386 -15.05 -11.70 -2.95
N LEU A 387 -16.02 -12.58 -3.25
CA LEU A 387 -16.37 -13.71 -2.40
C LEU A 387 -15.18 -14.68 -2.26
N LEU A 388 -14.53 -15.03 -3.37
CA LEU A 388 -13.36 -15.89 -3.34
C LEU A 388 -12.21 -15.26 -2.56
N VAL A 389 -11.91 -13.98 -2.82
CA VAL A 389 -10.93 -13.20 -2.04
C VAL A 389 -11.26 -13.30 -0.55
N TRP A 390 -12.50 -13.01 -0.16
CA TRP A 390 -12.95 -13.08 1.22
C TRP A 390 -12.79 -14.48 1.84
N THR A 391 -13.11 -15.55 1.11
CA THR A 391 -12.91 -16.93 1.61
C THR A 391 -11.44 -17.25 1.88
N GLY A 392 -10.53 -16.74 1.05
CA GLY A 392 -9.09 -16.95 1.21
C GLY A 392 -8.42 -16.07 2.26
N GLN A 393 -9.04 -14.95 2.67
CA GLN A 393 -8.37 -13.97 3.54
C GLN A 393 -8.00 -14.54 4.91
N ARG A 394 -8.78 -15.48 5.45
CA ARG A 394 -8.48 -16.06 6.78
C ARG A 394 -7.22 -16.91 6.76
N ASP A 395 -7.07 -17.70 5.71
CA ASP A 395 -5.89 -18.53 5.51
C ASP A 395 -4.68 -17.67 5.17
N ALA A 396 -4.85 -16.61 4.37
CA ALA A 396 -3.79 -15.62 4.12
C ALA A 396 -3.33 -14.95 5.43
N GLN A 397 -4.27 -14.43 6.24
CA GLN A 397 -3.96 -13.81 7.53
C GLN A 397 -3.29 -14.78 8.52
N ARG A 398 -3.67 -16.06 8.52
CA ARG A 398 -2.97 -17.09 9.31
C ARG A 398 -1.54 -17.31 8.80
N ALA A 399 -1.35 -17.32 7.48
CA ALA A 399 -0.05 -17.49 6.85
C ALA A 399 0.91 -16.33 7.20
N GLU A 400 0.39 -15.12 7.39
CA GLU A 400 1.14 -13.96 7.90
C GLU A 400 1.62 -14.14 9.34
N TYR A 401 0.74 -14.56 10.25
CA TYR A 401 1.16 -14.86 11.63
C TYR A 401 2.20 -15.99 11.67
N LEU A 402 2.07 -16.99 10.80
CA LEU A 402 3.07 -18.05 10.68
C LEU A 402 4.40 -17.53 10.12
N ALA A 403 4.36 -16.62 9.14
CA ALA A 403 5.57 -15.97 8.63
C ALA A 403 6.26 -15.14 9.73
N ASP A 404 5.51 -14.47 10.61
CA ASP A 404 6.05 -13.77 11.78
C ASP A 404 6.71 -14.72 12.77
N GLU A 405 6.12 -15.89 13.02
CA GLU A 405 6.73 -16.91 13.90
C GLU A 405 8.03 -17.49 13.31
N LEU A 406 8.07 -17.71 12.00
CA LEU A 406 9.29 -18.15 11.30
C LEU A 406 10.35 -17.04 11.31
N ALA A 407 9.95 -15.78 11.08
CA ALA A 407 10.84 -14.63 11.22
C ALA A 407 11.43 -14.55 12.62
N ALA A 408 10.62 -14.77 13.66
CA ALA A 408 11.08 -14.75 15.04
C ALA A 408 12.03 -15.92 15.37
N THR A 409 11.91 -17.04 14.65
CA THR A 409 12.86 -18.16 14.76
C THR A 409 14.23 -17.79 14.18
N ALA A 410 14.26 -17.04 13.08
CA ALA A 410 15.52 -16.60 12.47
C ALA A 410 16.14 -15.38 13.18
N ALA A 411 15.36 -14.35 13.46
CA ALA A 411 15.83 -13.03 13.90
C ALA A 411 15.59 -12.73 15.38
N GLY A 412 14.87 -13.60 16.09
CA GLY A 412 14.40 -13.36 17.46
C GLY A 412 13.13 -12.51 17.52
N SER A 413 12.38 -12.63 18.62
CA SER A 413 11.07 -11.97 18.77
C SER A 413 11.16 -10.44 18.81
N THR A 414 12.24 -9.90 19.39
CA THR A 414 12.49 -8.45 19.50
C THR A 414 12.71 -7.81 18.14
N ALA A 415 13.55 -8.41 17.28
CA ALA A 415 13.84 -7.89 15.96
C ALA A 415 12.61 -7.83 15.05
N VAL A 416 11.72 -8.83 15.15
CA VAL A 416 10.45 -8.83 14.40
C VAL A 416 9.50 -7.76 14.92
N ALA A 417 9.37 -7.60 16.25
CA ALA A 417 8.54 -6.54 16.82
C ALA A 417 9.05 -5.14 16.42
N ASP A 418 10.36 -4.93 16.45
CA ASP A 418 10.97 -3.66 16.03
C ASP A 418 10.81 -3.41 14.52
N LEU A 419 10.86 -4.47 13.70
CA LEU A 419 10.56 -4.38 12.27
C LEU A 419 9.10 -3.95 12.05
N MET A 420 8.14 -4.52 12.80
CA MET A 420 6.73 -4.14 12.70
C MET A 420 6.52 -2.65 13.05
N ASP A 421 7.21 -2.13 14.05
CA ASP A 421 7.19 -0.69 14.36
C ASP A 421 7.77 0.16 13.24
N THR A 422 8.86 -0.30 12.63
CA THR A 422 9.44 0.36 11.45
C THR A 422 8.43 0.36 10.29
N LEU A 423 7.73 -0.75 10.05
CA LEU A 423 6.71 -0.86 9.00
C LEU A 423 5.49 0.03 9.26
N LEU A 424 5.08 0.23 10.53
CA LEU A 424 4.04 1.20 10.89
C LEU A 424 4.43 2.65 10.54
N ALA A 425 5.74 2.93 10.50
CA ALA A 425 6.28 4.25 10.17
C ALA A 425 6.70 4.38 8.70
N THR A 426 6.33 3.45 7.81
CA THR A 426 6.81 3.42 6.41
C THR A 426 6.56 4.73 5.67
N ASP A 427 5.38 5.35 5.83
CA ASP A 427 5.07 6.63 5.17
C ASP A 427 6.02 7.77 5.62
N VAL A 428 6.37 7.78 6.92
CA VAL A 428 7.32 8.76 7.48
C VAL A 428 8.73 8.46 6.98
N ILE A 429 9.11 7.18 6.92
CA ILE A 429 10.41 6.73 6.44
C ILE A 429 10.59 7.08 4.96
N ASP A 430 9.60 6.79 4.11
CA ASP A 430 9.62 7.15 2.68
C ASP A 430 9.76 8.67 2.50
N MET A 431 8.97 9.45 3.26
CA MET A 431 9.07 10.91 3.24
C MET A 431 10.48 11.40 3.63
N VAL A 432 11.08 10.84 4.69
CA VAL A 432 12.43 11.19 5.15
C VAL A 432 13.47 10.81 4.10
N ILE A 433 13.42 9.59 3.56
CA ILE A 433 14.35 9.13 2.52
C ILE A 433 14.27 10.03 1.29
N ARG A 434 13.06 10.33 0.79
CA ARG A 434 12.85 11.22 -0.37
C ARG A 434 13.32 12.65 -0.10
N ARG A 435 13.19 13.14 1.14
CA ARG A 435 13.71 14.45 1.53
C ARG A 435 15.24 14.47 1.46
N GLU A 436 15.90 13.49 2.06
CA GLU A 436 17.36 13.43 2.09
C GLU A 436 17.94 13.16 0.68
N ALA A 437 17.28 12.31 -0.12
CA ALA A 437 17.64 12.04 -1.52
C ALA A 437 17.60 13.32 -2.38
N ARG A 438 16.52 14.12 -2.27
CA ARG A 438 16.41 15.41 -2.98
C ARG A 438 17.41 16.46 -2.52
N ALA A 439 17.89 16.34 -1.27
CA ALA A 439 18.97 17.18 -0.76
C ALA A 439 20.37 16.72 -1.23
N GLY A 440 20.47 15.68 -2.07
CA GLY A 440 21.73 15.11 -2.54
C GLY A 440 22.52 14.37 -1.46
N ARG A 441 21.89 14.05 -0.32
CA ARG A 441 22.53 13.39 0.82
C ARG A 441 22.60 11.88 0.61
N GLY A 442 23.65 11.27 1.14
CA GLY A 442 23.99 9.87 0.90
C GLY A 442 23.28 8.90 1.84
N LEU A 443 23.58 7.61 1.68
CA LEU A 443 22.97 6.51 2.45
C LEU A 443 23.14 6.68 3.97
N ASN A 444 24.32 7.12 4.43
CA ASN A 444 24.60 7.34 5.85
C ASN A 444 23.71 8.43 6.46
N ASP A 445 23.40 9.48 5.70
CA ASP A 445 22.48 10.53 6.13
C ASP A 445 21.05 9.99 6.23
N TRP A 446 20.63 9.13 5.29
CA TRP A 446 19.31 8.49 5.33
C TRP A 446 19.16 7.61 6.57
N HIS A 447 20.18 6.79 6.86
CA HIS A 447 20.23 5.98 8.08
C HIS A 447 20.10 6.84 9.33
N THR A 448 20.85 7.94 9.40
CA THR A 448 20.85 8.84 10.56
C THR A 448 19.50 9.52 10.73
N ALA A 449 18.92 10.03 9.64
CA ALA A 449 17.63 10.71 9.64
C ALA A 449 16.48 9.76 10.01
N VAL A 450 16.48 8.54 9.47
CA VAL A 450 15.48 7.52 9.82
C VAL A 450 15.66 7.02 11.25
N ALA A 451 16.89 6.81 11.72
CA ALA A 451 17.15 6.46 13.11
C ALA A 451 16.61 7.54 14.06
N GLN A 452 16.84 8.82 13.76
CA GLN A 452 16.30 9.94 14.56
C GLN A 452 14.76 9.97 14.55
N ALA A 453 14.13 9.75 13.39
CA ALA A 453 12.67 9.67 13.28
C ALA A 453 12.08 8.51 14.11
N ARG A 454 12.77 7.34 14.12
CA ARG A 454 12.39 6.17 14.93
C ARG A 454 12.53 6.45 16.43
N THR A 455 13.65 7.03 16.87
CA THR A 455 13.86 7.40 18.27
C THR A 455 12.77 8.36 18.76
N THR A 456 12.42 9.35 17.94
CA THR A 456 11.34 10.31 18.26
C THR A 456 9.98 9.62 18.40
N SER A 457 9.75 8.55 17.64
CA SER A 457 8.46 7.83 17.61
C SER A 457 8.37 6.68 18.61
N THR A 458 9.47 6.32 19.29
CA THR A 458 9.55 5.14 20.17
C THR A 458 8.53 5.20 21.31
N ALA A 459 8.36 6.38 21.93
CA ALA A 459 7.38 6.58 23.00
C ALA A 459 5.92 6.37 22.53
N GLN A 460 5.66 6.53 21.23
CA GLN A 460 4.34 6.38 20.63
C GLN A 460 4.09 5.01 20.03
N ALA A 461 5.12 4.16 19.90
CA ALA A 461 5.00 2.84 19.29
C ALA A 461 3.83 2.01 19.89
N PRO A 462 3.61 1.94 21.22
CA PRO A 462 2.46 1.23 21.76
C PRO A 462 1.10 1.77 21.27
N LEU A 463 0.99 3.09 21.11
CA LEU A 463 -0.23 3.76 20.63
C LEU A 463 -0.43 3.57 19.13
N LEU A 464 0.65 3.61 18.34
CA LEU A 464 0.61 3.34 16.90
C LEU A 464 0.24 1.89 16.60
N ARG A 465 0.79 0.94 17.38
CA ARG A 465 0.37 -0.47 17.34
C ARG A 465 -1.13 -0.58 17.62
N GLN A 466 -1.67 0.09 18.64
CA GLN A 466 -3.12 0.08 18.89
C GLN A 466 -3.90 0.69 17.72
N LEU A 467 -3.51 1.87 17.24
CA LEU A 467 -4.17 2.57 16.15
C LEU A 467 -4.19 1.76 14.85
N SER A 468 -3.15 0.98 14.56
CA SER A 468 -3.12 0.08 13.39
C SER A 468 -4.25 -0.95 13.40
N ILE A 469 -4.68 -1.44 14.58
CA ILE A 469 -5.81 -2.39 14.72
C ILE A 469 -7.10 -1.78 14.18
N ARG A 470 -7.21 -0.46 14.25
CA ARG A 470 -8.33 0.31 13.72
C ARG A 470 -8.15 0.66 12.26
N ASP A 471 -6.99 1.20 11.90
CA ASP A 471 -6.76 1.80 10.58
C ASP A 471 -6.58 0.73 9.49
N GLU A 472 -5.92 -0.39 9.79
CA GLU A 472 -5.58 -1.44 8.82
C GLU A 472 -6.66 -2.52 8.66
N VAL A 473 -7.69 -2.53 9.52
CA VAL A 473 -8.69 -3.59 9.47
C VAL A 473 -9.65 -3.43 8.29
N SER A 474 -9.78 -4.50 7.51
CA SER A 474 -10.68 -4.59 6.34
C SER A 474 -11.15 -6.04 6.13
N LEU A 475 -12.31 -6.22 5.48
CA LEU A 475 -12.77 -7.53 5.04
C LEU A 475 -11.89 -8.12 3.93
N PHE A 476 -11.13 -7.27 3.24
CA PHE A 476 -10.31 -7.63 2.09
C PHE A 476 -8.81 -7.42 2.33
N ALA A 477 -8.41 -7.09 3.57
CA ALA A 477 -7.00 -7.01 3.94
C ALA A 477 -6.35 -8.38 3.91
N SER A 478 -5.26 -8.51 3.15
CA SER A 478 -4.43 -9.73 3.12
C SER A 478 -3.62 -9.94 4.38
N HIS A 479 -3.27 -8.86 5.06
CA HIS A 479 -2.49 -8.90 6.29
C HIS A 479 -3.40 -8.63 7.50
N PRO A 480 -3.21 -9.35 8.62
CA PRO A 480 -3.78 -8.93 9.88
C PRO A 480 -3.20 -7.56 10.28
N PRO A 481 -3.94 -6.75 11.05
CA PRO A 481 -3.40 -5.50 11.55
C PRO A 481 -2.08 -5.68 12.30
N THR A 482 -1.11 -4.82 12.02
CA THR A 482 0.26 -4.88 12.53
C THR A 482 0.31 -4.91 14.07
N GLY A 483 -0.61 -4.20 14.72
CA GLY A 483 -0.76 -4.24 16.17
C GLY A 483 -1.18 -5.60 16.72
N LEU A 484 -2.02 -6.36 16.00
CA LEU A 484 -2.38 -7.73 16.39
C LEU A 484 -1.23 -8.71 16.11
N ARG A 485 -0.47 -8.51 15.02
CA ARG A 485 0.75 -9.27 14.71
C ARG A 485 1.82 -9.10 15.79
N THR A 486 2.06 -7.86 16.20
CA THR A 486 2.98 -7.56 17.30
C THR A 486 2.51 -8.19 18.61
N ARG A 487 1.20 -8.14 18.91
CA ARG A 487 0.64 -8.82 20.08
C ARG A 487 0.81 -10.33 20.03
N MET A 488 0.69 -10.92 18.84
CA MET A 488 0.89 -12.36 18.66
C MET A 488 2.31 -12.72 19.07
N LEU A 489 3.31 -11.99 18.56
CA LEU A 489 4.72 -12.21 18.89
C LEU A 489 4.98 -12.06 20.39
N THR A 490 4.41 -11.04 21.05
CA THR A 490 4.59 -10.84 22.50
C THR A 490 3.84 -11.86 23.36
N ALA A 491 2.79 -12.48 22.83
CA ALA A 491 2.04 -13.53 23.53
C ALA A 491 2.72 -14.90 23.43
N ARG A 492 3.67 -15.06 22.49
CA ARG A 492 4.48 -16.28 22.36
C ARG A 492 5.67 -16.26 23.33
N PRO A 493 6.22 -17.43 23.67
CA PRO A 493 7.53 -17.51 24.32
C PRO A 493 8.56 -16.72 23.50
N HIS A 494 9.34 -15.91 24.21
CA HIS A 494 10.43 -15.14 23.61
C HIS A 494 11.43 -16.07 22.92
N ARG A 495 11.86 -15.70 21.71
CA ARG A 495 12.85 -16.44 20.92
C ARG A 495 14.09 -15.58 20.75
N GLU A 496 15.26 -16.16 21.00
CA GLU A 496 16.55 -15.57 20.65
C GLU A 496 16.84 -15.77 19.15
N PRO A 497 17.62 -14.88 18.53
CA PRO A 497 17.97 -14.99 17.11
C PRO A 497 18.81 -16.24 16.84
N ALA A 498 18.37 -17.08 15.89
CA ALA A 498 19.19 -18.16 15.35
C ALA A 498 20.24 -17.64 14.36
N VAL A 499 19.97 -16.51 13.71
CA VAL A 499 20.86 -15.86 12.73
C VAL A 499 21.10 -14.42 13.15
N THR A 500 22.37 -14.04 13.25
CA THR A 500 22.80 -12.68 13.57
C THR A 500 23.70 -12.13 12.47
N LEU A 501 23.45 -10.91 12.02
CA LEU A 501 24.35 -10.20 11.11
C LEU A 501 25.46 -9.51 11.90
N THR A 502 26.70 -9.88 11.64
CA THR A 502 27.86 -9.14 12.16
C THR A 502 28.01 -7.80 11.42
N THR A 503 28.65 -6.81 12.07
CA THR A 503 28.96 -5.51 11.46
C THR A 503 29.70 -5.68 10.12
N SER A 504 30.70 -6.57 10.09
CA SER A 504 31.49 -6.85 8.89
C SER A 504 30.65 -7.42 7.73
N GLN A 505 29.63 -8.24 8.03
CA GLN A 505 28.72 -8.76 7.00
C GLN A 505 27.78 -7.68 6.50
N THR A 506 27.30 -6.81 7.38
CA THR A 506 26.43 -5.70 7.02
C THR A 506 27.16 -4.73 6.08
N GLU A 507 28.39 -4.34 6.43
CA GLU A 507 29.23 -3.48 5.59
C GLU A 507 29.52 -4.11 4.22
N ARG A 508 29.78 -5.42 4.16
CA ARG A 508 29.97 -6.13 2.89
C ARG A 508 28.71 -6.16 2.04
N ILE A 509 27.55 -6.42 2.64
CA ILE A 509 26.27 -6.40 1.92
C ILE A 509 26.00 -4.99 1.36
N ASP A 510 26.25 -3.95 2.16
CA ASP A 510 26.04 -2.58 1.70
C ASP A 510 27.05 -2.20 0.59
N ALA A 511 28.29 -2.69 0.67
CA ALA A 511 29.28 -2.56 -0.39
C ALA A 511 28.86 -3.28 -1.68
N GLU A 512 28.36 -4.51 -1.60
CA GLU A 512 27.82 -5.30 -2.72
C GLU A 512 26.68 -4.57 -3.46
N LEU A 513 25.89 -3.77 -2.75
CA LEU A 513 24.74 -3.03 -3.28
C LEU A 513 25.03 -1.56 -3.62
N THR A 514 26.29 -1.11 -3.55
CA THR A 514 26.66 0.31 -3.76
C THR A 514 26.14 0.88 -5.07
N ASN A 515 26.29 0.15 -6.18
CA ASN A 515 25.86 0.60 -7.51
C ASN A 515 24.33 0.75 -7.59
N GLN A 516 23.61 -0.14 -6.91
CA GLN A 516 22.16 -0.12 -6.80
C GLN A 516 21.69 1.10 -5.98
N TYR A 517 22.32 1.36 -4.83
CA TYR A 517 22.01 2.53 -4.02
C TYR A 517 22.29 3.85 -4.74
N GLN A 518 23.38 3.95 -5.50
CA GLN A 518 23.67 5.15 -6.31
C GLN A 518 22.60 5.38 -7.39
N ARG A 519 22.11 4.33 -8.04
CA ARG A 519 20.99 4.43 -9.00
C ARG A 519 19.70 4.86 -8.30
N LEU A 520 19.39 4.29 -7.14
CA LEU A 520 18.24 4.67 -6.34
C LEU A 520 18.29 6.15 -5.96
N GLN A 521 19.42 6.63 -5.44
CA GLN A 521 19.60 8.04 -5.04
C GLN A 521 19.34 8.99 -6.22
N ARG A 522 19.85 8.67 -7.41
CA ARG A 522 19.58 9.47 -8.62
C ARG A 522 18.10 9.47 -9.00
N ASN A 523 17.44 8.33 -8.96
CA ASN A 523 16.03 8.24 -9.34
C ASN A 523 15.13 9.00 -8.36
N LEU A 524 15.34 8.81 -7.05
CA LEU A 524 14.58 9.51 -6.00
C LEU A 524 14.86 11.02 -5.95
N GLY A 525 16.03 11.46 -6.40
CA GLY A 525 16.36 12.89 -6.50
C GLY A 525 15.69 13.61 -7.67
N LEU A 526 15.22 12.88 -8.68
CA LEU A 526 14.56 13.42 -9.88
C LEU A 526 13.02 13.46 -9.77
N GLU A 527 12.44 12.73 -8.81
CA GLU A 527 11.01 12.73 -8.48
C GLU A 527 10.65 13.82 -7.46
#